data_AF-A0A1Q3C5W6-F1
#
_entry.id   AF-A0A1Q3C5W6-F1
#
_cell.length_a   1.000
_cell.length_b   1.000
_cell.length_c   1.000
_cell.angle_alpha   90.00
_cell.angle_beta   90.00
_cell.angle_gamma   90.00
#
_symmetry.space_group_name_H-M   'P 1'
#
loop_
_entity.id
_entity.type
_entity.pdbx_description
1 polymer ?
#
loop_
_entity_poly.entity_id
_entity_poly.type
_entity_poly.pdbx_seq_one_letter_code
_entity_poly.pdbx_strand_id
1 'polypeptide(L)'
;MLLYIEACESGSVFEGILPKDLDIYVTTASNAQESSYGTYCPGMDPAPPPEFITCLGDLYSVAWMEDSETHNLKKETIQQQYKMVKARTSNYNTYTTGSHVMEYGNGTIKSEKLNLYQGFDPASVNIPPNKMNLDTPMGVVNQRDADLLFMWQRYNKSEGNSAKKAEILKQITETMRHRFHLDDSIELIGVLLYGPEKGSAILSSVRAPGLPLVDNWQCLKSM
;
A
#
# COMPACT_ATOMS: atom_id res chain seq x y z
N MET A 1 17.93 5.85 -11.55
CA MET A 1 16.63 5.16 -11.67
C MET A 1 15.81 5.45 -10.43
N LEU A 2 14.50 5.65 -10.59
CA LEU A 2 13.59 5.98 -9.50
C LEU A 2 12.42 4.98 -9.53
N LEU A 3 12.13 4.33 -8.40
CA LEU A 3 11.06 3.34 -8.26
C LEU A 3 10.06 3.73 -7.16
N TYR A 4 8.77 3.59 -7.47
CA TYR A 4 7.65 3.78 -6.56
C TYR A 4 6.89 2.46 -6.45
N ILE A 5 6.69 1.95 -5.24
CA ILE A 5 6.14 0.60 -5.02
C ILE A 5 4.91 0.69 -4.11
N GLU A 6 3.73 0.57 -4.72
CA GLU A 6 2.46 0.41 -4.03
C GLU A 6 2.16 -1.07 -3.82
N ALA A 7 2.34 -1.54 -2.59
CA ALA A 7 1.92 -2.86 -2.13
C ALA A 7 1.98 -2.92 -0.60
N CYS A 8 1.24 -3.88 -0.03
CA CYS A 8 1.40 -4.29 1.36
C CYS A 8 2.82 -4.82 1.60
N GLU A 9 3.37 -4.51 2.78
CA GLU A 9 4.71 -4.87 3.22
C GLU A 9 5.80 -4.55 2.18
N SER A 10 5.60 -3.50 1.38
CA SER A 10 6.44 -3.19 0.21
C SER A 10 7.89 -2.91 0.59
N GLY A 11 8.15 -2.47 1.83
CA GLY A 11 9.50 -2.34 2.37
C GLY A 11 10.30 -3.65 2.39
N SER A 12 9.63 -4.80 2.58
CA SER A 12 10.26 -6.13 2.68
C SER A 12 10.97 -6.57 1.39
N VAL A 13 10.62 -5.96 0.26
CA VAL A 13 11.23 -6.23 -1.05
C VAL A 13 12.66 -5.70 -1.13
N PHE A 14 13.00 -4.66 -0.37
CA PHE A 14 14.29 -3.94 -0.48
C PHE A 14 15.11 -3.99 0.81
N GLU A 15 14.45 -4.12 1.95
CA GLU A 15 15.07 -4.08 3.27
C GLU A 15 16.11 -5.22 3.44
N GLY A 16 17.34 -4.84 3.75
CA GLY A 16 18.47 -5.78 3.86
C GLY A 16 18.96 -6.41 2.55
N ILE A 17 18.44 -5.99 1.39
CA ILE A 17 18.73 -6.60 0.08
C ILE A 17 19.24 -5.58 -0.92
N LEU A 18 18.58 -4.41 -1.05
CA LEU A 18 18.94 -3.40 -2.04
C LEU A 18 20.20 -2.65 -1.62
N PRO A 19 21.32 -2.78 -2.36
CA PRO A 19 22.53 -2.05 -2.03
C PRO A 19 22.41 -0.56 -2.45
N LYS A 20 23.21 0.30 -1.83
CA LYS A 20 23.15 1.76 -2.00
C LYS A 20 24.09 2.31 -3.08
N ASP A 21 24.96 1.46 -3.63
CA ASP A 21 25.96 1.78 -4.65
C ASP A 21 25.43 1.60 -6.09
N LEU A 22 24.17 1.17 -6.24
CA LEU A 22 23.46 1.23 -7.51
C LEU A 22 22.80 2.59 -7.67
N ASP A 23 22.75 3.12 -8.89
CA ASP A 23 22.04 4.37 -9.22
C ASP A 23 20.51 4.17 -9.24
N ILE A 24 19.97 3.62 -8.16
CA ILE A 24 18.56 3.30 -7.95
C ILE A 24 18.14 3.90 -6.61
N TYR A 25 17.06 4.68 -6.61
CA TYR A 25 16.38 5.15 -5.42
C TYR A 25 14.94 4.64 -5.42
N VAL A 26 14.48 4.15 -4.28
CA VAL A 26 13.18 3.48 -4.14
C VAL A 26 12.39 4.12 -3.03
N THR A 27 11.09 4.28 -3.25
CA THR A 27 10.12 4.55 -2.18
C THR A 27 9.03 3.49 -2.18
N THR A 28 8.52 3.16 -0.99
CA THR A 28 7.51 2.10 -0.80
C THR A 28 6.33 2.64 -0.03
N ALA A 29 5.12 2.16 -0.33
CA ALA A 29 3.88 2.59 0.32
C ALA A 29 3.84 2.27 1.83
N SER A 30 4.52 1.21 2.25
CA SER A 30 4.59 0.77 3.63
C SER A 30 5.97 0.27 4.01
N ASN A 31 6.21 0.07 5.31
CA ASN A 31 7.39 -0.64 5.81
C ASN A 31 7.24 -2.16 5.57
N ALA A 32 8.20 -2.96 6.04
CA ALA A 32 8.20 -4.42 5.82
C ALA A 32 7.12 -5.21 6.58
N GLN A 33 6.28 -4.56 7.38
CA GLN A 33 5.34 -5.22 8.31
C GLN A 33 3.95 -4.58 8.35
N GLU A 34 3.69 -3.58 7.50
CA GLU A 34 2.41 -2.87 7.43
C GLU A 34 1.74 -3.09 6.08
N SER A 35 0.41 -3.11 6.11
CA SER A 35 -0.39 -3.04 4.90
C SER A 35 -0.21 -1.70 4.19
N SER A 36 -0.55 -1.67 2.90
CA SER A 36 -0.94 -0.44 2.23
C SER A 36 -2.45 -0.32 2.15
N TYR A 37 -2.95 0.79 1.59
CA TYR A 37 -4.33 1.21 1.75
C TYR A 37 -4.94 1.71 0.44
N GLY A 38 -6.14 1.24 0.13
CA GLY A 38 -7.01 1.82 -0.90
C GLY A 38 -7.69 3.09 -0.40
N THR A 39 -7.95 4.05 -1.28
CA THR A 39 -8.66 5.31 -1.02
C THR A 39 -9.68 5.61 -2.13
N TYR A 40 -10.45 6.68 -1.99
CA TYR A 40 -11.57 6.99 -2.90
C TYR A 40 -12.55 5.81 -3.00
N CYS A 41 -12.91 5.24 -1.85
CA CYS A 41 -13.72 4.04 -1.74
C CYS A 41 -15.20 4.36 -1.46
N PRO A 42 -16.16 3.51 -1.90
CA PRO A 42 -17.58 3.71 -1.62
C PRO A 42 -17.87 3.76 -0.12
N GLY A 43 -18.63 4.77 0.32
CA GLY A 43 -19.00 4.95 1.74
C GLY A 43 -17.90 5.53 2.62
N MET A 44 -16.82 6.03 2.03
CA MET A 44 -15.71 6.71 2.71
C MET A 44 -15.59 8.15 2.21
N ASP A 45 -14.84 9.01 2.91
CA ASP A 45 -14.64 10.41 2.53
C ASP A 45 -13.17 10.67 2.17
N PRO A 46 -12.84 11.19 0.98
CA PRO A 46 -13.73 11.50 -0.14
C PRO A 46 -14.28 10.26 -0.85
N ALA A 47 -15.59 10.29 -1.12
CA ALA A 47 -16.29 9.21 -1.81
C ALA A 47 -16.13 9.30 -3.33
N PRO A 48 -16.06 8.17 -4.05
CA PRO A 48 -16.17 8.16 -5.50
C PRO A 48 -17.62 8.45 -5.94
N PRO A 49 -17.86 8.75 -7.24
CA PRO A 49 -19.20 8.87 -7.78
C PRO A 49 -20.06 7.62 -7.48
N PRO A 50 -21.38 7.76 -7.21
CA PRO A 50 -22.22 6.68 -6.68
C PRO A 50 -22.31 5.42 -7.54
N GLU A 51 -22.02 5.51 -8.84
CA GLU A 51 -21.99 4.38 -9.76
C GLU A 51 -20.84 3.41 -9.47
N PHE A 52 -19.72 3.90 -8.94
CA PHE A 52 -18.56 3.07 -8.60
C PHE A 52 -18.82 2.28 -7.31
N ILE A 53 -18.48 1.00 -7.36
CA ILE A 53 -18.62 0.05 -6.24
C ILE A 53 -17.27 -0.48 -5.77
N THR A 54 -16.18 0.18 -6.16
CA THR A 54 -14.79 -0.17 -5.87
C THR A 54 -14.02 1.11 -5.55
N CYS A 55 -12.86 0.97 -4.92
CA CYS A 55 -11.92 2.06 -4.70
C CYS A 55 -11.31 2.55 -6.03
N LEU A 56 -11.08 3.85 -6.18
CA LEU A 56 -10.53 4.43 -7.41
C LEU A 56 -9.00 4.58 -7.40
N GLY A 57 -8.36 4.43 -6.25
CA GLY A 57 -6.91 4.47 -6.17
C GLY A 57 -6.40 4.03 -4.80
N ASP A 58 -5.09 4.13 -4.64
CA ASP A 58 -4.37 3.70 -3.43
C ASP A 58 -3.68 4.90 -2.79
N LEU A 59 -3.71 4.97 -1.46
CA LEU A 59 -3.34 6.16 -0.70
C LEU A 59 -1.94 6.67 -1.04
N TYR A 60 -0.94 5.78 -1.19
CA TYR A 60 0.40 6.18 -1.58
C TYR A 60 0.47 6.53 -3.07
N SER A 61 -0.14 5.72 -3.95
CA SER A 61 -0.16 5.99 -5.39
C SER A 61 -0.77 7.34 -5.73
N VAL A 62 -1.97 7.63 -5.25
CA VAL A 62 -2.64 8.90 -5.52
C VAL A 62 -1.91 10.06 -4.84
N ALA A 63 -1.24 9.82 -3.70
CA ALA A 63 -0.45 10.85 -3.05
C ALA A 63 0.70 11.35 -3.93
N TRP A 64 1.49 10.48 -4.57
CA TRP A 64 2.59 10.97 -5.40
C TRP A 64 2.10 11.48 -6.76
N MET A 65 1.07 10.88 -7.36
CA MET A 65 0.55 11.32 -8.66
C MET A 65 -0.10 12.71 -8.58
N GLU A 66 -0.96 12.92 -7.58
CA GLU A 66 -1.63 14.21 -7.38
C GLU A 66 -0.65 15.31 -6.94
N ASP A 67 0.43 14.93 -6.24
CA ASP A 67 1.51 15.86 -5.91
C ASP A 67 2.24 16.29 -7.18
N SER A 68 2.60 15.33 -8.05
CA SER A 68 3.31 15.62 -9.28
C SER A 68 2.53 16.50 -10.27
N GLU A 69 1.22 16.27 -10.41
CA GLU A 69 0.38 17.07 -11.34
C GLU A 69 0.07 18.47 -10.80
N THR A 70 0.16 18.67 -9.49
CA THR A 70 -0.12 19.95 -8.83
C THR A 70 1.14 20.77 -8.52
N HIS A 71 2.31 20.38 -9.04
CA HIS A 71 3.56 21.10 -8.82
C HIS A 71 4.40 21.28 -10.08
N ASN A 72 5.27 22.29 -10.04
CA ASN A 72 6.28 22.50 -11.07
C ASN A 72 7.47 21.56 -10.82
N LEU A 73 7.52 20.44 -11.56
CA LEU A 73 8.54 19.39 -11.38
C LEU A 73 9.98 19.80 -11.72
N LYS A 74 10.18 20.96 -12.38
CA LYS A 74 11.53 21.55 -12.55
C LYS A 74 12.03 22.21 -11.27
N LYS A 75 11.12 22.54 -10.33
CA LYS A 75 11.43 23.15 -9.04
C LYS A 75 11.42 22.11 -7.92
N GLU A 76 10.48 21.18 -7.96
CA GLU A 76 10.35 20.15 -6.95
C GLU A 76 11.44 19.07 -7.06
N THR A 77 11.93 18.63 -5.91
CA THR A 77 12.92 17.55 -5.76
C THR A 77 12.25 16.25 -5.35
N ILE A 78 12.89 15.11 -5.62
CA ILE A 78 12.44 13.80 -5.15
C ILE A 78 12.28 13.78 -3.62
N GLN A 79 13.18 14.43 -2.88
CA GLN A 79 13.10 14.55 -1.43
C GLN A 79 11.84 15.29 -0.96
N GLN A 80 11.38 16.32 -1.68
CA GLN A 80 10.19 17.08 -1.32
C GLN A 80 8.94 16.24 -1.48
N GLN A 81 8.78 15.61 -2.66
CA GLN A 81 7.68 14.69 -2.90
C GLN A 81 7.66 13.53 -1.90
N TYR A 82 8.81 12.89 -1.62
CA TYR A 82 8.86 11.83 -0.59
C TYR A 82 8.28 12.29 0.75
N LYS A 83 8.61 13.51 1.20
CA LYS A 83 8.09 14.04 2.47
C LYS A 83 6.58 14.32 2.39
N MET A 84 6.11 14.83 1.26
CA MET A 84 4.69 15.10 1.02
C MET A 84 3.88 13.80 1.03
N VAL A 85 4.32 12.82 0.25
CA VAL A 85 3.72 11.50 0.14
C VAL A 85 3.73 10.79 1.49
N LYS A 86 4.86 10.81 2.21
CA LYS A 86 4.95 10.25 3.57
C LYS A 86 3.94 10.88 4.51
N ALA A 87 3.78 12.21 4.49
CA ALA A 87 2.81 12.89 5.33
C ALA A 87 1.36 12.46 4.99
N ARG A 88 0.98 12.46 3.72
CA ARG A 88 -0.36 12.07 3.27
C ARG A 88 -0.66 10.60 3.58
N THR A 89 0.27 9.70 3.26
CA THR A 89 0.11 8.24 3.47
C THR A 89 0.12 7.84 4.95
N SER A 90 0.76 8.63 5.82
CA SER A 90 0.64 8.43 7.28
C SER A 90 -0.77 8.69 7.80
N ASN A 91 -1.62 9.35 7.00
CA ASN A 91 -2.98 9.77 7.35
C ASN A 91 -3.00 10.47 8.72
N TYR A 92 -2.23 11.57 8.85
CA TYR A 92 -2.01 12.29 10.11
C TYR A 92 -1.30 11.49 11.20
N ASN A 93 -0.33 10.65 10.81
CA ASN A 93 0.33 9.70 11.71
C ASN A 93 -0.65 8.73 12.41
N THR A 94 -1.77 8.41 11.74
CA THR A 94 -2.77 7.45 12.22
C THR A 94 -2.56 6.11 11.53
N TYR A 95 -1.59 5.33 12.01
CA TYR A 95 -1.14 4.08 11.38
C TYR A 95 -2.10 2.90 11.51
N THR A 96 -3.27 3.08 12.13
CA THR A 96 -4.40 2.14 12.00
C THR A 96 -5.09 2.27 10.64
N THR A 97 -4.99 3.44 10.01
CA THR A 97 -5.61 3.83 8.74
C THR A 97 -4.62 4.54 7.83
N GLY A 98 -3.34 4.15 7.90
CA GLY A 98 -2.22 4.77 7.18
C GLY A 98 -0.96 3.93 7.34
N SER A 99 0.09 4.26 6.61
CA SER A 99 1.33 3.46 6.58
C SER A 99 2.60 4.31 6.55
N HIS A 100 3.71 3.70 6.93
CA HIS A 100 5.03 4.35 6.86
C HIS A 100 5.63 4.24 5.45
N VAL A 101 5.66 5.36 4.73
CA VAL A 101 6.40 5.43 3.46
C VAL A 101 7.90 5.34 3.72
N MET A 102 8.54 4.33 3.14
CA MET A 102 9.98 4.07 3.32
C MET A 102 10.78 4.49 2.10
N GLU A 103 12.09 4.61 2.28
CA GLU A 103 13.05 4.92 1.23
C GLU A 103 14.26 3.99 1.30
N TYR A 104 14.76 3.54 0.14
CA TYR A 104 15.89 2.62 0.02
C TYR A 104 16.81 3.01 -1.15
N GLY A 105 18.01 2.43 -1.20
CA GLY A 105 18.98 2.63 -2.29
C GLY A 105 19.81 3.91 -2.14
N ASN A 106 20.20 4.50 -3.27
CA ASN A 106 21.11 5.63 -3.32
C ASN A 106 20.43 6.95 -2.97
N GLY A 107 20.72 7.48 -1.77
CA GLY A 107 20.15 8.71 -1.26
C GLY A 107 20.62 10.00 -1.96
N THR A 108 21.66 9.97 -2.81
CA THR A 108 22.12 11.20 -3.52
C THR A 108 21.09 11.66 -4.54
N ILE A 109 20.36 10.71 -5.15
CA ILE A 109 19.30 10.94 -6.15
C ILE A 109 18.19 11.85 -5.59
N LYS A 110 17.95 11.83 -4.27
CA LYS A 110 16.89 12.60 -3.62
C LYS A 110 16.96 14.11 -3.86
N SER A 111 18.15 14.62 -4.14
CA SER A 111 18.40 16.04 -4.41
C SER A 111 18.04 16.48 -5.83
N GLU A 112 17.84 15.52 -6.73
CA GLU A 112 17.49 15.77 -8.13
C GLU A 112 16.05 16.26 -8.29
N LYS A 113 15.81 16.93 -9.42
CA LYS A 113 14.48 17.44 -9.79
C LYS A 113 13.63 16.32 -10.38
N LEU A 114 12.34 16.30 -10.02
CA LEU A 114 11.40 15.28 -10.48
C LEU A 114 11.24 15.24 -11.99
N ASN A 115 11.44 16.38 -12.67
CA ASN A 115 11.29 16.43 -14.13
C ASN A 115 12.27 15.54 -14.90
N LEU A 116 13.38 15.13 -14.30
CA LEU A 116 14.31 14.18 -14.89
C LEU A 116 13.72 12.77 -15.02
N TYR A 117 12.69 12.46 -14.22
CA TYR A 117 12.09 11.13 -14.12
C TYR A 117 10.64 11.10 -14.63
N GLN A 118 9.87 12.15 -14.34
CA GLN A 118 8.43 12.22 -14.63
C GLN A 118 8.09 13.19 -15.76
N GLY A 119 9.08 13.86 -16.33
CA GLY A 119 8.86 14.88 -17.37
C GLY A 119 8.35 16.21 -16.80
N PHE A 120 7.82 17.07 -17.65
CA PHE A 120 7.40 18.41 -17.26
C PHE A 120 6.18 18.85 -18.06
N ASP A 121 5.11 19.20 -17.36
CA ASP A 121 3.93 19.85 -17.96
C ASP A 121 4.13 21.38 -18.04
N PRO A 122 4.13 22.00 -19.24
CA PRO A 122 4.18 23.44 -19.39
C PRO A 122 3.06 24.21 -18.68
N ALA A 123 1.89 23.60 -18.44
CA ALA A 123 0.80 24.24 -17.69
C ALA A 123 1.17 24.46 -16.21
N SER A 124 2.11 23.67 -15.67
CA SER A 124 2.53 23.74 -14.26
C SER A 124 3.45 24.91 -13.90
N VAL A 125 3.92 25.69 -14.89
CA VAL A 125 4.95 26.75 -14.70
C VAL A 125 4.61 27.71 -13.55
N ASN A 126 3.35 28.13 -13.51
CA ASN A 126 2.84 29.16 -12.59
C ASN A 126 2.17 28.58 -11.34
N ILE A 127 2.20 27.27 -11.14
CA ILE A 127 1.65 26.67 -9.93
C ILE A 127 2.58 27.02 -8.75
N PRO A 128 2.07 27.64 -7.68
CA PRO A 128 2.87 27.94 -6.51
C PRO A 128 3.35 26.65 -5.84
N PRO A 129 4.56 26.64 -5.25
CA PRO A 129 5.02 25.50 -4.45
C PRO A 129 4.08 25.31 -3.25
N ASN A 130 3.69 24.06 -2.98
CA ASN A 130 2.83 23.60 -1.86
C ASN A 130 1.34 23.92 -1.99
N LYS A 131 0.65 23.20 -2.89
CA LYS A 131 -0.82 23.21 -2.94
C LYS A 131 -1.48 21.85 -2.66
N MET A 132 -0.73 20.84 -2.22
CA MET A 132 -1.40 19.62 -1.78
C MET A 132 -2.18 19.89 -0.51
N ASN A 133 -3.49 19.75 -0.59
CA ASN A 133 -4.38 19.97 0.54
C ASN A 133 -4.27 18.75 1.46
N LEU A 134 -3.30 18.78 2.37
CA LEU A 134 -3.09 17.76 3.40
C LEU A 134 -4.14 17.85 4.52
N ASP A 135 -5.09 18.80 4.44
CA ASP A 135 -5.92 19.29 5.55
C ASP A 135 -7.12 18.40 5.94
N THR A 136 -7.31 17.26 5.27
CA THR A 136 -8.36 16.30 5.64
C THR A 136 -7.85 14.86 5.63
N PRO A 137 -8.08 14.07 6.71
CA PRO A 137 -7.83 12.64 6.69
C PRO A 137 -8.57 11.96 5.54
N MET A 138 -7.94 10.96 4.94
CA MET A 138 -8.57 10.18 3.88
C MET A 138 -9.23 8.95 4.48
N GLY A 139 -10.47 8.69 4.08
CA GLY A 139 -11.15 7.44 4.29
C GLY A 139 -10.50 6.36 3.44
N VAL A 140 -10.09 5.28 4.10
CA VAL A 140 -9.28 4.23 3.48
C VAL A 140 -9.76 2.83 3.85
N VAL A 141 -9.42 1.87 3.00
CA VAL A 141 -9.61 0.43 3.25
C VAL A 141 -8.25 -0.26 3.25
N ASN A 142 -8.06 -1.23 4.13
CA ASN A 142 -6.90 -2.12 4.05
C ASN A 142 -6.96 -2.87 2.69
N GLN A 143 -5.85 -2.90 1.95
CA GLN A 143 -5.81 -3.56 0.64
C GLN A 143 -6.29 -5.01 0.67
N ARG A 144 -6.01 -5.75 1.75
CA ARG A 144 -6.43 -7.15 1.89
C ARG A 144 -7.95 -7.30 2.01
N ASP A 145 -8.68 -6.23 2.32
CA ASP A 145 -10.12 -6.25 2.55
C ASP A 145 -10.91 -5.50 1.45
N ALA A 146 -10.23 -4.84 0.51
CA ALA A 146 -10.86 -4.10 -0.58
C ALA A 146 -11.78 -4.99 -1.45
N ASP A 147 -11.38 -6.23 -1.73
CA ASP A 147 -12.20 -7.18 -2.50
C ASP A 147 -13.49 -7.59 -1.75
N LEU A 148 -13.41 -7.75 -0.43
CA LEU A 148 -14.57 -8.03 0.41
C LEU A 148 -15.50 -6.82 0.47
N LEU A 149 -14.94 -5.60 0.56
CA LEU A 149 -15.72 -4.36 0.48
C LEU A 149 -16.46 -4.28 -0.86
N PHE A 150 -15.80 -4.54 -1.98
CA PHE A 150 -16.42 -4.58 -3.31
C PHE A 150 -17.59 -5.58 -3.36
N MET A 151 -17.38 -6.81 -2.90
CA MET A 151 -18.44 -7.83 -2.87
C MET A 151 -19.61 -7.40 -1.99
N TRP A 152 -19.34 -6.78 -0.85
CA TRP A 152 -20.36 -6.26 0.06
C TRP A 152 -21.17 -5.12 -0.56
N GLN A 153 -20.53 -4.18 -1.26
CA GLN A 153 -21.21 -3.13 -2.02
C GLN A 153 -22.10 -3.72 -3.11
N ARG A 154 -21.63 -4.77 -3.79
CA ARG A 154 -22.37 -5.49 -4.83
C ARG A 154 -23.59 -6.22 -4.26
N TYR A 155 -23.47 -6.79 -3.06
CA TYR A 155 -24.57 -7.41 -2.32
C TYR A 155 -25.65 -6.38 -1.95
N ASN A 156 -25.24 -5.22 -1.41
CA ASN A 156 -26.15 -4.15 -1.02
C ASN A 156 -26.88 -3.53 -2.23
N LYS A 157 -26.19 -3.32 -3.36
CA LYS A 157 -26.83 -2.81 -4.58
C LYS A 157 -27.74 -3.81 -5.31
N SER A 158 -27.78 -5.08 -4.89
CA SER A 158 -28.63 -6.12 -5.50
C SER A 158 -30.00 -6.23 -4.83
N GLU A 159 -30.47 -5.18 -4.16
CA GLU A 159 -31.82 -5.10 -3.59
C GLU A 159 -32.91 -5.38 -4.64
N GLY A 160 -33.90 -6.20 -4.27
CA GLY A 160 -34.97 -6.64 -5.16
C GLY A 160 -34.66 -7.88 -6.03
N ASN A 161 -33.41 -8.35 -6.08
CA ASN A 161 -33.04 -9.59 -6.78
C ASN A 161 -32.49 -10.64 -5.79
N SER A 162 -33.40 -11.45 -5.22
CA SER A 162 -33.07 -12.45 -4.19
C SER A 162 -32.07 -13.50 -4.67
N ALA A 163 -32.19 -13.97 -5.92
CA ALA A 163 -31.28 -14.96 -6.49
C ALA A 163 -29.84 -14.43 -6.60
N LYS A 164 -29.68 -13.22 -7.15
CA LYS A 164 -28.36 -12.56 -7.26
C LYS A 164 -27.76 -12.25 -5.88
N LYS A 165 -28.59 -11.82 -4.93
CA LYS A 165 -28.16 -11.55 -3.56
C LYS A 165 -27.64 -12.82 -2.86
N ALA A 166 -28.32 -13.96 -3.06
CA ALA A 166 -27.88 -15.26 -2.55
C ALA A 166 -26.57 -15.73 -3.21
N GLU A 167 -26.40 -15.51 -4.51
CA GLU A 167 -25.16 -15.82 -5.24
C GLU A 167 -23.96 -15.04 -4.70
N ILE A 168 -24.11 -13.72 -4.52
CA ILE A 168 -23.02 -12.87 -4.00
C ILE A 168 -22.68 -13.26 -2.55
N LEU A 169 -23.69 -13.54 -1.72
CA LEU A 169 -23.45 -13.99 -0.35
C LEU A 169 -22.68 -15.32 -0.30
N LYS A 170 -22.98 -16.24 -1.23
CA LYS A 170 -22.24 -17.48 -1.39
C LYS A 170 -20.78 -17.20 -1.74
N GLN A 171 -20.50 -16.30 -2.69
CA GLN A 171 -19.13 -15.91 -3.07
C GLN A 171 -18.35 -15.30 -1.88
N ILE A 172 -18.97 -14.39 -1.12
CA ILE A 172 -18.37 -13.82 0.10
C ILE A 172 -18.04 -14.94 1.10
N THR A 173 -18.98 -15.85 1.34
CA THR A 173 -18.81 -16.96 2.29
C THR A 173 -17.69 -17.90 1.86
N GLU A 174 -17.61 -18.23 0.56
CA GLU A 174 -16.55 -19.07 0.02
C GLU A 174 -15.17 -18.40 0.11
N THR A 175 -15.11 -17.09 -0.15
CA THR A 175 -13.87 -16.31 -0.02
C THR A 175 -13.39 -16.27 1.44
N MET A 176 -14.28 -15.97 2.37
CA MET A 176 -13.97 -15.96 3.81
C MET A 176 -13.56 -17.35 4.30
N ARG A 177 -14.26 -18.42 3.89
CA ARG A 177 -13.90 -19.79 4.25
C ARG A 177 -12.51 -20.15 3.73
N HIS A 178 -12.16 -19.73 2.52
CA HIS A 178 -10.84 -19.98 1.97
C HIS A 178 -9.75 -19.23 2.75
N ARG A 179 -9.98 -17.95 3.12
CA ARG A 179 -9.06 -17.18 3.97
C ARG A 179 -8.83 -17.86 5.32
N PHE A 180 -9.92 -18.23 6.02
CA PHE A 180 -9.81 -18.96 7.29
C PHE A 180 -9.07 -20.29 7.13
N HIS A 181 -9.34 -21.04 6.07
CA HIS A 181 -8.64 -22.29 5.82
C HIS A 181 -7.13 -22.09 5.67
N LEU A 182 -6.68 -21.04 4.96
CA LEU A 182 -5.26 -20.73 4.83
C LEU A 182 -4.65 -20.31 6.17
N ASP A 183 -5.32 -19.43 6.91
CA ASP A 183 -4.87 -18.96 8.24
C ASP A 183 -4.71 -20.14 9.22
N ASP A 184 -5.74 -20.98 9.34
CA ASP A 184 -5.76 -22.16 10.21
C ASP A 184 -4.68 -23.19 9.78
N SER A 185 -4.46 -23.33 8.47
CA SER A 185 -3.46 -24.28 7.95
C SER A 185 -2.03 -23.82 8.28
N ILE A 186 -1.73 -22.53 8.14
CA ILE A 186 -0.42 -21.96 8.51
C ILE A 186 -0.20 -22.08 10.01
N GLU A 187 -1.21 -21.79 10.82
CA GLU A 187 -1.13 -21.98 12.27
C GLU A 187 -0.85 -23.45 12.63
N LEU A 188 -1.60 -24.39 12.04
CA LEU A 188 -1.41 -25.83 12.26
C LEU A 188 0.00 -26.28 11.86
N ILE A 189 0.52 -25.83 10.71
CA ILE A 189 1.91 -26.13 10.29
C ILE A 189 2.90 -25.63 11.35
N GLY A 190 2.70 -24.43 11.90
CA GLY A 190 3.51 -23.89 12.99
C GLY A 190 3.49 -24.78 14.24
N VAL A 191 2.31 -25.26 14.63
CA VAL A 191 2.14 -26.19 15.76
C VAL A 191 2.84 -27.52 15.50
N LEU A 192 2.73 -28.07 14.30
CA LEU A 192 3.33 -29.36 13.94
C LEU A 192 4.86 -29.31 13.89
N LEU A 193 5.43 -28.20 13.42
CA LEU A 193 6.88 -28.03 13.28
C LEU A 193 7.56 -27.61 14.59
N TYR A 194 6.91 -26.76 15.39
CA TYR A 194 7.55 -26.10 16.53
C TYR A 194 6.83 -26.29 17.87
N GLY A 195 5.71 -27.01 17.88
CA GLY A 195 4.87 -27.22 19.05
C GLY A 195 3.89 -26.06 19.32
N PRO A 196 2.84 -26.30 20.12
CA PRO A 196 1.75 -25.36 20.34
C PRO A 196 2.17 -24.09 21.09
N GLU A 197 3.23 -24.15 21.90
CA GLU A 197 3.70 -22.99 22.67
C GLU A 197 4.54 -22.01 21.85
N LYS A 198 5.28 -22.50 20.84
CA LYS A 198 6.26 -21.70 20.09
C LYS A 198 5.89 -21.46 18.63
N GLY A 199 4.98 -22.26 18.06
CA GLY A 199 4.60 -22.19 16.65
C GLY A 199 4.19 -20.80 16.20
N SER A 200 3.21 -20.20 16.88
CA SER A 200 2.73 -18.84 16.56
C SER A 200 3.85 -17.81 16.67
N ALA A 201 4.59 -17.79 17.78
CA ALA A 201 5.66 -16.82 18.01
C ALA A 201 6.81 -16.91 16.98
N ILE A 202 7.12 -18.11 16.48
CA ILE A 202 8.15 -18.31 15.44
C ILE A 202 7.63 -17.82 14.08
N LEU A 203 6.40 -18.17 13.70
CA LEU A 203 5.84 -17.81 12.40
C LEU A 203 5.52 -16.32 12.27
N SER A 204 5.08 -15.68 13.36
CA SER A 204 4.74 -14.25 13.37
C SER A 204 5.92 -13.35 13.75
N SER A 205 7.11 -13.90 13.97
CA SER A 205 8.29 -13.11 14.35
C SER A 205 8.76 -12.24 13.19
N VAL A 206 8.84 -10.93 13.42
CA VAL A 206 9.41 -9.98 12.46
C VAL A 206 10.87 -9.72 12.81
N ARG A 207 11.75 -9.75 11.80
CA ARG A 207 13.18 -9.42 11.97
C ARG A 207 13.36 -7.93 12.26
N ALA A 208 14.49 -7.58 12.88
CA ALA A 208 14.82 -6.19 13.11
C ALA A 208 14.92 -5.40 11.78
N PRO A 209 14.54 -4.11 11.76
CA PRO A 209 14.65 -3.29 10.56
C PRO A 209 16.08 -3.28 9.98
N GLY A 210 16.18 -3.36 8.65
CA GLY A 210 17.41 -3.46 7.89
C GLY A 210 17.89 -4.89 7.61
N LEU A 211 17.25 -5.92 8.19
CA LEU A 211 17.53 -7.33 7.88
C LEU A 211 16.63 -7.83 6.74
N PRO A 212 17.13 -8.72 5.87
CA PRO A 212 16.31 -9.34 4.84
C PRO A 212 15.26 -10.28 5.45
N LEU A 213 14.11 -10.41 4.79
CA LEU A 213 13.01 -11.30 5.21
C LEU A 213 13.47 -12.74 5.41
N VAL A 214 14.25 -13.26 4.45
CA VAL A 214 14.82 -14.61 4.46
C VAL A 214 16.29 -14.57 4.06
N ASP A 215 17.06 -15.55 4.55
CA ASP A 215 18.48 -15.70 4.18
C ASP A 215 18.66 -16.54 2.91
N ASN A 216 17.71 -17.43 2.61
CA ASN A 216 17.72 -18.29 1.43
C ASN A 216 16.40 -18.20 0.66
N TRP A 217 16.40 -17.38 -0.39
CA TRP A 217 15.27 -17.19 -1.28
C TRP A 217 14.84 -18.45 -2.05
N GLN A 218 15.78 -19.37 -2.30
CA GLN A 218 15.45 -20.64 -2.96
C GLN A 218 14.69 -21.58 -2.02
N CYS A 219 15.04 -21.56 -0.73
CA CYS A 219 14.27 -22.25 0.31
C CYS A 219 12.85 -21.69 0.38
N LEU A 220 12.70 -20.36 0.48
CA LEU A 220 11.39 -19.70 0.52
C LEU A 220 10.48 -20.11 -0.65
N LYS A 221 11.01 -20.16 -1.88
CA LYS A 221 10.24 -20.57 -3.07
C LYS A 221 9.84 -22.06 -3.07
N SER A 222 10.53 -22.88 -2.29
CA SER A 222 10.29 -24.32 -2.21
C SER A 222 9.33 -24.71 -1.09
N MET A 223 9.11 -23.81 -0.13
CA MET A 223 8.11 -23.96 0.94
C MET A 223 6.73 -23.57 0.41
#